data_AF-A0A5D8ZKY6-F1
#
_entry.id   AF-A0A5D8ZKY6-F1
#
_cell.length_a   1.000
_cell.length_b   1.000
_cell.length_c   1.000
_cell.angle_alpha   90.00
_cell.angle_beta   90.00
_cell.angle_gamma   90.00
#
_symmetry.space_group_name_H-M   'P 1'
#
loop_
_entity.id
_entity.type
_entity.pdbx_description
1 polymer ?
#
loop_
_entity_poly.entity_id
_entity_poly.type
_entity_poly.pdbx_seq_one_letter_code
_entity_poly.pdbx_strand_id
1 'polypeptide(L)'
;MKKQFQNWTLFFIIGITAIIAGLIASIILMNGSSAPDGLFGMYILFSLIPILLVIIIDRILVWKFGNKNVNKVQFSILLLIVLLWIVRFVVNLII
;
A
#
# COMPACT_ATOMS: atom_id res chain seq x y z
N MET A 1 -25.68 -10.62 8.68
CA MET A 1 -24.61 -9.59 8.75
C MET A 1 -24.61 -8.78 7.46
N LYS A 2 -24.67 -7.44 7.56
CA LYS A 2 -24.82 -6.51 6.43
C LYS A 2 -23.70 -6.71 5.39
N LYS A 3 -24.06 -6.86 4.10
CA LYS A 3 -23.17 -7.04 2.93
C LYS A 3 -22.01 -6.03 2.82
N GLN A 4 -22.06 -4.90 3.54
CA GLN A 4 -21.04 -3.84 3.51
C GLN A 4 -19.65 -4.26 4.02
N PHE A 5 -19.57 -5.13 5.04
CA PHE A 5 -18.26 -5.59 5.55
C PHE A 5 -17.64 -6.71 4.70
N GLN A 6 -18.39 -7.26 3.75
CA GLN A 6 -17.94 -8.37 2.93
C GLN A 6 -17.08 -7.93 1.73
N ASN A 7 -16.85 -6.62 1.55
CA ASN A 7 -16.07 -6.07 0.44
C ASN A 7 -14.70 -5.49 0.87
N TRP A 8 -14.34 -5.60 2.15
CA TRP A 8 -13.07 -5.10 2.64
C TRP A 8 -11.97 -6.10 2.25
N THR A 9 -11.04 -5.66 1.41
CA THR A 9 -9.85 -6.44 1.06
C THR A 9 -8.65 -5.91 1.81
N LEU A 10 -7.64 -6.76 1.94
CA LEU A 10 -6.39 -6.42 2.62
C LEU A 10 -5.71 -5.21 1.93
N PHE A 11 -5.69 -5.17 0.59
CA PHE A 11 -5.10 -4.05 -0.16
C PHE A 11 -5.90 -2.76 -0.03
N PHE A 12 -7.22 -2.83 0.11
CA PHE A 12 -8.05 -1.64 0.30
C PHE A 12 -7.79 -0.98 1.66
N ILE A 13 -7.70 -1.79 2.72
CA ILE A 13 -7.40 -1.29 4.07
C ILE A 13 -6.01 -0.68 4.10
N ILE A 14 -5.00 -1.43 3.65
CA ILE A 14 -3.61 -0.95 3.63
C ILE A 14 -3.48 0.29 2.75
N GLY A 15 -4.12 0.30 1.58
CA GLY A 15 -4.08 1.42 0.65
C GLY A 15 -4.67 2.70 1.25
N ILE A 16 -5.83 2.64 1.90
CA ILE A 16 -6.42 3.81 2.57
C ILE A 16 -5.52 4.29 3.71
N THR A 17 -5.03 3.38 4.56
CA THR A 17 -4.12 3.73 5.64
C THR A 17 -2.83 4.38 5.11
N ALA A 18 -2.28 3.87 4.01
CA ALA A 18 -1.10 4.42 3.35
C ALA A 18 -1.37 5.82 2.76
N ILE A 19 -2.54 6.06 2.18
CA ILE A 19 -2.92 7.39 1.69
C ILE A 19 -3.02 8.38 2.84
N ILE A 20 -3.71 8.03 3.93
CA ILE A 20 -3.86 8.92 5.08
C ILE A 20 -2.50 9.22 5.71
N ALA A 21 -1.70 8.19 6.00
CA ALA A 21 -0.38 8.35 6.60
C ALA A 21 0.58 9.13 5.66
N GLY A 22 0.55 8.82 4.36
CA GLY A 22 1.38 9.50 3.36
C GLY A 22 1.02 10.98 3.20
N LEU A 23 -0.27 11.33 3.21
CA LEU A 23 -0.70 12.73 3.19
C LEU A 23 -0.22 13.49 4.43
N ILE A 24 -0.40 12.91 5.63
CA ILE A 24 0.08 13.53 6.88
C ILE A 24 1.60 13.72 6.82
N ALA A 25 2.35 12.69 6.41
CA ALA A 25 3.80 12.75 6.31
C ALA A 25 4.26 13.81 5.31
N SER A 26 3.65 13.87 4.12
CA SER A 26 3.93 14.90 3.12
C SER A 26 3.68 16.31 3.65
N ILE A 27 2.56 16.55 4.34
CA ILE A 27 2.26 17.87 4.91
C ILE A 27 3.31 18.28 5.95
N ILE A 28 3.71 17.36 6.83
CA ILE A 28 4.73 17.63 7.85
C ILE A 28 6.07 17.97 7.19
N LEU A 29 6.49 17.17 6.21
CA LEU A 29 7.79 17.32 5.54
C LEU A 29 7.84 18.58 4.66
N MET A 30 6.74 18.90 3.96
CA MET A 30 6.66 20.11 3.12
C MET A 30 6.62 21.41 3.94
N ASN A 31 6.20 21.35 5.21
CA ASN A 31 6.32 22.46 6.16
C ASN A 31 7.64 22.44 6.93
N GLY A 32 8.55 21.52 6.64
CA GLY A 32 9.88 21.42 7.24
C GLY A 32 10.78 22.61 6.88
N SER A 33 11.79 22.85 7.71
CA SER A 33 12.74 23.97 7.53
C SER A 33 13.74 23.76 6.40
N SER A 34 13.90 22.55 5.88
CA SER A 34 14.93 22.21 4.91
C SER A 34 14.37 21.94 3.52
N ALA A 35 15.10 22.38 2.47
CA ALA A 35 14.73 22.08 1.09
C ALA A 35 14.66 20.57 0.78
N PRO A 36 15.55 19.71 1.33
CA PRO A 36 15.41 18.25 1.21
C PRO A 36 14.10 17.70 1.76
N ASP A 37 13.61 18.21 2.90
CA ASP A 37 12.34 17.75 3.50
C ASP A 37 11.16 18.07 2.57
N GLY A 38 11.15 19.27 1.99
CA GLY A 38 10.13 19.68 1.03
C GLY A 38 10.08 18.78 -0.21
N LEU A 39 11.25 18.45 -0.77
CA LEU A 39 11.36 17.53 -1.90
C LEU A 39 10.91 16.11 -1.54
N PHE A 40 11.27 15.62 -0.34
CA PHE A 40 10.87 14.30 0.11
C PHE A 40 9.36 14.21 0.37
N GLY A 41 8.77 15.26 0.94
CA GLY A 41 7.33 15.38 1.09
C GLY A 41 6.59 15.37 -0.25
N MET A 42 7.12 16.06 -1.27
CA MET A 42 6.58 16.03 -2.63
C MET A 42 6.71 14.65 -3.29
N TYR A 43 7.84 13.97 -3.10
CA TYR A 43 8.04 12.59 -3.56
C TYR A 43 7.00 11.64 -2.97
N ILE A 44 6.74 11.71 -1.65
CA ILE A 44 5.69 10.92 -1.00
C ILE A 44 4.33 11.23 -1.61
N LEU A 45 4.03 12.50 -1.88
CA LEU A 45 2.75 12.93 -2.46
C LEU A 45 2.54 12.33 -3.87
N PHE A 46 3.58 12.34 -4.71
CA PHE A 46 3.55 11.66 -6.01
C PHE A 46 3.43 10.14 -5.89
N SER A 47 4.02 9.53 -4.85
CA SER A 47 3.90 8.10 -4.60
C SER A 47 2.47 7.65 -4.24
N LEU A 48 1.59 8.57 -3.85
CA LEU A 48 0.18 8.26 -3.60
C LEU A 48 -0.59 7.95 -4.88
N ILE A 49 -0.16 8.46 -6.03
CA ILE A 49 -0.79 8.21 -7.34
C ILE A 49 -0.81 6.71 -7.68
N PRO A 50 0.33 5.99 -7.69
CA PRO A 50 0.32 4.57 -7.96
C PRO A 50 -0.44 3.77 -6.88
N ILE A 51 -0.42 4.20 -5.61
CA ILE A 51 -1.21 3.56 -4.55
C ILE A 51 -2.71 3.65 -4.86
N LEU A 52 -3.16 4.82 -5.30
CA LEU A 52 -4.55 5.06 -5.66
C LEU A 52 -4.98 4.21 -6.86
N LEU A 53 -4.10 4.03 -7.86
CA LEU A 53 -4.33 3.11 -8.98
C LEU A 53 -4.49 1.65 -8.51
N VAL A 54 -3.64 1.19 -7.59
CA VAL A 54 -3.75 -0.17 -7.01
C VAL A 54 -5.09 -0.37 -6.32
N ILE A 55 -5.56 0.63 -5.57
CA ILE A 55 -6.87 0.59 -4.90
C ILE A 55 -8.00 0.50 -5.93
N ILE A 56 -7.98 1.31 -7.00
CA ILE A 56 -9.01 1.28 -8.04
C ILE A 56 -9.07 -0.11 -8.69
N ILE A 57 -7.91 -0.67 -9.06
CA ILE A 57 -7.83 -2.01 -9.66
C ILE A 57 -8.36 -3.07 -8.70
N ASP A 58 -7.98 -3.02 -7.43
CA ASP A 58 -8.51 -3.90 -6.40
C ASP A 58 -10.04 -3.84 -6.34
N ARG A 59 -10.65 -2.65 -6.34
CA ARG A 59 -12.12 -2.50 -6.33
C ARG A 59 -12.76 -3.13 -7.57
N ILE A 60 -12.16 -2.96 -8.75
CA ILE A 60 -12.63 -3.57 -10.00
C ILE A 60 -12.56 -5.11 -9.91
N LEU A 61 -11.45 -5.65 -9.38
CA LEU A 61 -11.27 -7.09 -9.21
C LEU A 61 -12.26 -7.68 -8.19
N VAL A 62 -12.51 -6.99 -7.07
CA VAL A 62 -13.50 -7.41 -6.08
C VAL A 62 -14.90 -7.45 -6.68
N TRP A 63 -15.24 -6.45 -7.49
CA TRP A 63 -16.52 -6.40 -8.17
C TRP A 63 -16.69 -7.56 -9.18
N LYS A 64 -15.62 -7.94 -9.89
CA LYS A 64 -15.65 -9.01 -10.91
C LYS A 64 -15.54 -10.43 -10.34
N PHE A 65 -14.68 -10.65 -9.35
CA PHE A 65 -14.31 -11.99 -8.86
C PHE A 65 -14.77 -12.29 -7.42
N GLY A 66 -15.31 -11.28 -6.73
CA GLY A 66 -15.74 -11.37 -5.34
C GLY A 66 -14.58 -11.27 -4.33
N ASN A 67 -14.88 -10.81 -3.11
CA ASN A 67 -13.86 -10.56 -2.09
C ASN A 67 -13.05 -11.82 -1.72
N LYS A 68 -13.68 -12.99 -1.56
CA LYS A 68 -12.99 -14.22 -1.11
C LYS A 68 -11.82 -14.60 -2.02
N ASN A 69 -12.01 -14.55 -3.34
CA ASN A 69 -10.99 -14.92 -4.32
C ASN A 69 -9.88 -13.87 -4.37
N VAL A 70 -10.27 -12.58 -4.41
CA VAL A 70 -9.30 -11.47 -4.46
C VAL A 70 -8.43 -11.45 -3.22
N ASN A 71 -9.01 -11.61 -2.03
CA ASN A 71 -8.27 -11.59 -0.78
C ASN A 71 -7.28 -12.78 -0.67
N LYS A 72 -7.63 -13.95 -1.24
CA LYS A 72 -6.72 -15.10 -1.33
C LYS A 72 -5.49 -14.78 -2.19
N VAL A 73 -5.70 -14.16 -3.36
CA VAL A 73 -4.59 -13.74 -4.24
C VAL A 73 -3.72 -12.68 -3.57
N GLN A 74 -4.34 -11.69 -2.91
CA GLN A 74 -3.61 -10.65 -2.17
C GLN A 74 -2.76 -11.22 -1.05
N PHE A 75 -3.29 -12.20 -0.33
CA PHE A 75 -2.52 -12.88 0.70
C PHE A 75 -1.31 -13.62 0.13
N SER A 76 -1.46 -14.29 -1.03
CA SER A 76 -0.33 -14.92 -1.72
C SER A 76 0.73 -13.89 -2.16
N ILE A 77 0.30 -12.71 -2.66
CA ILE A 77 1.23 -11.62 -3.01
C ILE A 77 1.98 -11.14 -1.76
N LEU A 78 1.27 -10.93 -0.65
CA LEU A 78 1.87 -10.48 0.60
C LEU A 78 2.89 -11.50 1.14
N LEU A 79 2.55 -12.79 1.09
CA LEU A 79 3.46 -13.87 1.49
C LEU A 79 4.71 -13.92 0.59
N LEU A 80 4.55 -13.69 -0.72
CA LEU A 80 5.68 -13.59 -1.65
C LEU A 80 6.58 -12.40 -1.34
N ILE A 81 6.02 -11.23 -1.02
CA ILE A 81 6.81 -10.06 -0.60
C ILE A 81 7.60 -10.36 0.67
N VAL A 82 6.97 -10.98 1.68
CA VAL A 82 7.63 -11.38 2.93
C VAL A 82 8.77 -12.38 2.65
N LEU A 83 8.53 -13.37 1.78
CA LEU A 83 9.55 -14.34 1.40
C LEU A 83 10.75 -13.68 0.71
N LEU A 84 10.51 -12.78 -0.24
CA LEU A 84 11.58 -12.01 -0.90
C LEU A 84 12.38 -11.17 0.10
N TRP A 85 11.72 -10.61 1.10
CA TRP A 85 12.37 -9.84 2.15
C TRP A 85 13.27 -10.71 3.03
N ILE A 86 12.81 -11.92 3.39
CA ILE A 86 13.62 -12.91 4.12
C ILE A 86 14.84 -13.34 3.28
N VAL A 87 14.65 -13.65 2.00
CA VAL A 87 15.77 -14.01 1.11
C VAL A 87 16.80 -12.90 1.06
N ARG A 88 16.36 -11.65 0.85
CA ARG A 88 17.26 -10.48 0.86
C ARG A 88 18.01 -10.36 2.19
N PHE A 89 17.33 -10.53 3.31
CA PHE A 89 17.93 -10.46 4.64
C PHE A 89 19.02 -11.53 4.83
N VAL A 90 18.76 -12.77 4.43
CA VAL A 90 19.73 -13.88 4.50
C VAL A 90 20.93 -13.62 3.60
N VAL A 91 20.71 -13.16 2.36
CA VAL A 91 21.79 -12.83 1.43
C VAL A 91 22.68 -11.72 1.99
N ASN A 92 22.11 -10.65 2.56
CA ASN A 92 22.85 -9.56 3.21
C ASN A 92 23.57 -9.98 4.51
N LEU A 93 23.27 -11.13 5.09
CA LEU A 93 24.02 -11.67 6.23
C LEU A 93 25.25 -12.47 5.80
N ILE A 94 25.23 -12.99 4.58
CA ILE A 94 26.28 -13.86 4.03
C ILE A 94 27.28 -13.05 3.20
N ILE A 95 26.81 -12.00 2.52
CA ILE A 95 27.61 -11.04 1.72
C ILE A 95 27.83 -9.78 2.55
#